data_AF-A0A9K3JKH4-F1
#
_entry.id   AF-A0A9K3JKH4-F1
#
_cell.length_a   1.000
_cell.length_b   1.000
_cell.length_c   1.000
_cell.angle_alpha   90.00
_cell.angle_beta   90.00
_cell.angle_gamma   90.00
#
_symmetry.space_group_name_H-M   'P 1'
#
loop_
_entity.id
_entity.type
_entity.pdbx_description
1 polymer ?
#
loop_
_entity_poly.entity_id
_entity_poly.type
_entity_poly.pdbx_seq_one_letter_code
_entity_poly.pdbx_strand_id
1 'polypeptide(L)'
;MYVCMYVCMYVCMYVCMYVCMYVCMYVCMYVCMYVCMYVCMYVCMYVCMYVCMYVCMYVCMYVCMYVCMYVCMYVCMYVCMYVCMYVCMYVCMYVCMYVCMYVCMYVCMYVCMYVCMYVCMYVCMYVCMYVCMYVCMYVCMYVCMYVCMYVCMYVCMYVCMYVVINRECIFSR
;
A
#
# COMPACT_ATOMS: atom_id res chain seq x y z
N MET A 1 18.48 -108.79 -52.39
CA MET A 1 17.92 -107.46 -52.76
C MET A 1 16.78 -107.00 -51.84
N TYR A 2 15.76 -107.83 -51.56
CA TYR A 2 14.63 -107.44 -50.71
C TYR A 2 15.02 -106.99 -49.29
N VAL A 3 15.96 -107.68 -48.64
CA VAL A 3 16.41 -107.31 -47.28
C VAL A 3 17.12 -105.95 -47.27
N CYS A 4 18.00 -105.68 -48.25
CA CYS A 4 18.67 -104.37 -48.34
C CYS A 4 17.69 -103.23 -48.59
N MET A 5 16.69 -103.43 -49.46
CA MET A 5 15.64 -102.43 -49.71
C MET A 5 14.78 -102.17 -48.46
N TYR A 6 14.44 -103.21 -47.71
CA TYR A 6 13.62 -103.07 -46.50
C TYR A 6 14.38 -102.35 -45.38
N VAL A 7 15.66 -102.70 -45.17
CA VAL A 7 16.52 -102.03 -44.20
C VAL A 7 16.76 -100.57 -44.60
N CYS A 8 17.04 -100.30 -45.88
CA CYS A 8 17.24 -98.92 -46.34
C CYS A 8 15.98 -98.07 -46.17
N MET A 9 14.80 -98.61 -46.51
CA MET A 9 13.51 -97.93 -46.32
C MET A 9 13.19 -97.69 -44.84
N TYR A 10 13.42 -98.69 -43.99
CA TYR A 10 13.15 -98.57 -42.55
C TYR A 10 14.09 -97.55 -41.90
N VAL A 11 15.38 -97.58 -42.24
CA VAL A 11 16.36 -96.61 -41.73
C VAL A 11 16.07 -95.20 -42.25
N CYS A 12 15.77 -95.03 -43.55
CA CYS A 12 15.40 -93.72 -44.09
C CYS A 12 14.14 -93.18 -43.43
N MET A 13 13.09 -93.99 -43.27
CA MET A 13 11.85 -93.58 -42.62
C MET A 13 12.08 -93.24 -41.15
N TYR A 14 12.83 -94.07 -40.42
CA TYR A 14 13.08 -93.84 -39.00
C TYR A 14 13.95 -92.61 -38.79
N VAL A 15 15.02 -92.44 -39.57
CA VAL A 15 15.90 -91.28 -39.47
C VAL A 15 15.18 -90.01 -39.93
N CYS A 16 14.45 -90.02 -41.05
CA CYS A 16 13.68 -88.85 -41.47
C CYS A 16 12.60 -88.50 -40.44
N MET A 17 11.85 -89.46 -39.91
CA MET A 17 10.82 -89.18 -38.91
C MET A 17 11.44 -88.71 -37.61
N TYR A 18 12.50 -89.35 -37.12
CA TYR A 18 13.12 -88.98 -35.85
C TYR A 18 13.83 -87.63 -35.96
N VAL A 19 14.58 -87.38 -37.03
CA VAL A 19 15.28 -86.11 -37.24
C VAL A 19 14.28 -84.99 -37.52
N CYS A 20 13.29 -85.16 -38.40
CA CYS A 20 12.29 -84.13 -38.62
C CYS A 20 11.49 -83.84 -37.36
N MET A 21 11.02 -84.87 -36.64
CA MET A 21 10.22 -84.64 -35.44
C MET A 21 11.06 -84.04 -34.31
N TYR A 22 12.25 -84.56 -34.05
CA TYR A 22 13.08 -84.08 -32.95
C TYR A 22 13.65 -82.70 -33.25
N VAL A 23 14.17 -82.46 -34.46
CA VAL A 23 14.72 -81.15 -34.83
C VAL A 23 13.61 -80.12 -34.97
N CYS A 24 12.50 -80.40 -35.67
CA CYS A 24 11.41 -79.43 -35.75
C CYS A 24 10.80 -79.16 -34.38
N MET A 25 10.53 -80.18 -33.55
CA MET A 25 9.92 -79.93 -32.24
C MET A 25 10.90 -79.24 -31.30
N TYR A 26 12.16 -79.66 -31.24
CA TYR A 26 13.13 -79.05 -30.34
C TYR A 26 13.49 -77.63 -30.78
N VAL A 27 13.73 -77.40 -32.07
CA VAL A 27 14.06 -76.06 -32.60
C VAL A 27 12.83 -75.15 -32.53
N CYS A 28 11.65 -75.58 -32.97
CA CYS A 28 10.45 -74.73 -32.84
C CYS A 28 10.12 -74.46 -31.37
N MET A 29 10.14 -75.45 -30.48
CA MET A 29 9.80 -75.22 -29.08
C MET A 29 10.87 -74.38 -28.39
N TYR A 30 12.16 -74.66 -28.59
CA TYR A 30 13.21 -73.91 -27.93
C TYR A 30 13.32 -72.49 -28.49
N VAL A 31 13.30 -72.31 -29.82
CA VAL A 31 13.38 -70.99 -30.44
C VAL A 31 12.11 -70.19 -30.16
N CYS A 32 10.91 -70.75 -30.34
CA CYS A 32 9.68 -70.00 -30.03
C CYS A 32 9.59 -69.70 -28.54
N MET A 33 9.84 -70.65 -27.64
CA MET A 33 9.72 -70.38 -26.21
C MET A 33 10.81 -69.43 -25.73
N TYR A 34 12.07 -69.63 -26.12
CA TYR A 34 13.16 -68.80 -25.64
C TYR A 34 13.11 -67.41 -26.27
N VAL A 35 12.91 -67.29 -27.58
CA VAL A 35 12.83 -65.99 -28.25
C VAL A 35 11.56 -65.25 -27.84
N CYS A 36 10.38 -65.88 -27.86
CA CYS A 36 9.17 -65.18 -27.44
C CYS A 36 9.22 -64.81 -25.96
N MET A 37 9.62 -65.72 -25.06
CA MET A 37 9.63 -65.39 -23.63
C MET A 37 10.73 -64.39 -23.31
N TYR A 38 11.95 -64.56 -23.81
CA TYR A 38 13.05 -63.66 -23.48
C TYR A 38 12.86 -62.29 -24.14
N VAL A 39 12.49 -62.24 -25.42
CA VAL A 39 12.28 -60.96 -26.10
C VAL A 39 11.03 -60.28 -25.58
N CYS A 40 9.88 -60.95 -25.43
CA CYS A 40 8.70 -60.29 -24.88
C CYS A 40 8.93 -59.86 -23.43
N MET A 41 9.49 -60.71 -22.56
CA MET A 41 9.68 -60.32 -21.16
C MET A 41 10.74 -59.23 -21.03
N TYR A 42 11.88 -59.34 -21.72
CA TYR A 42 12.93 -58.35 -21.58
C TYR A 42 12.54 -57.03 -22.23
N VAL A 43 11.95 -57.04 -23.43
CA VAL A 43 11.52 -55.82 -24.10
C VAL A 43 10.33 -55.21 -23.38
N CYS A 44 9.30 -55.96 -23.00
CA CYS A 44 8.18 -55.39 -22.24
C CYS A 44 8.64 -54.87 -20.88
N MET A 45 9.45 -55.61 -20.12
CA MET A 45 9.89 -55.16 -18.80
C MET A 45 10.83 -53.96 -18.92
N TYR A 46 11.79 -53.98 -19.84
CA TYR A 46 12.73 -52.88 -20.00
C TYR A 46 12.04 -51.64 -20.55
N VAL A 47 11.21 -51.76 -21.59
CA VAL A 47 10.48 -50.63 -22.16
C VAL A 47 9.45 -50.10 -21.16
N CYS A 48 8.65 -50.95 -20.52
CA CYS A 48 7.70 -50.47 -19.51
C CYS A 48 8.41 -49.82 -18.33
N MET A 49 9.46 -50.44 -17.77
CA MET A 49 10.16 -49.87 -16.62
C MET A 49 10.90 -48.59 -17.00
N TYR A 50 11.64 -48.58 -18.11
CA TYR A 50 12.42 -47.42 -18.50
C TYR A 50 11.53 -46.27 -18.96
N VAL A 51 10.52 -46.54 -19.81
CA VAL A 51 9.59 -45.50 -20.27
C VAL A 51 8.72 -45.02 -19.11
N CYS A 52 8.11 -45.89 -18.30
CA CYS A 52 7.31 -45.42 -17.17
C CYS A 52 8.18 -44.67 -16.15
N MET A 53 9.34 -45.21 -15.76
CA MET A 53 10.16 -44.53 -14.74
C MET A 53 10.73 -43.22 -15.28
N TYR A 54 11.28 -43.21 -16.49
CA TYR A 54 11.89 -42.00 -17.04
C TYR A 54 10.83 -40.94 -17.38
N VAL A 55 9.75 -41.32 -18.05
CA VAL A 55 8.68 -40.38 -18.40
C VAL A 55 7.96 -39.92 -17.15
N CYS A 56 7.54 -40.81 -16.23
CA CYS A 56 6.86 -40.37 -15.02
C CYS A 56 7.78 -39.53 -14.13
N MET A 57 9.04 -39.93 -13.92
CA MET A 57 9.94 -39.14 -13.07
C MET A 57 10.29 -37.81 -13.71
N TYR A 58 10.62 -37.79 -15.01
CA TYR A 58 11.00 -36.55 -15.69
C TYR A 58 9.81 -35.61 -15.82
N VAL A 59 8.65 -36.10 -16.25
CA VAL A 59 7.43 -35.29 -16.37
C VAL A 59 6.95 -34.83 -15.00
N CYS A 60 6.86 -35.71 -14.00
CA CYS A 60 6.43 -35.28 -12.66
C CYS A 60 7.43 -34.29 -12.06
N MET A 61 8.73 -34.55 -12.12
CA MET A 61 9.72 -33.64 -11.54
C MET A 61 9.75 -32.31 -12.28
N TYR A 62 9.76 -32.32 -13.62
CA TYR A 62 9.83 -31.10 -14.40
C TYR A 62 8.54 -30.28 -14.27
N VAL A 63 7.38 -30.93 -14.38
CA VAL A 63 6.08 -30.23 -14.24
C VAL A 63 5.90 -29.75 -12.80
N CYS A 64 6.14 -30.57 -11.78
CA CYS A 64 6.01 -30.12 -10.40
C CYS A 64 7.00 -29.01 -10.07
N MET A 65 8.28 -29.13 -10.45
CA MET A 65 9.26 -28.09 -10.17
C MET A 65 8.94 -26.81 -10.94
N TYR A 66 8.63 -26.90 -12.23
CA TYR A 66 8.35 -25.72 -13.04
C TYR A 66 7.05 -25.05 -12.60
N VAL A 67 5.98 -25.80 -12.40
CA VAL A 67 4.69 -25.26 -11.96
C VAL A 67 4.81 -24.71 -10.53
N CYS A 68 5.39 -25.45 -9.57
CA CYS A 68 5.53 -24.92 -8.22
C CYS A 68 6.45 -23.70 -8.18
N MET A 69 7.60 -23.73 -8.85
CA MET A 69 8.51 -22.57 -8.83
C MET A 69 7.89 -21.37 -9.55
N TYR A 70 7.29 -21.56 -10.72
CA TYR A 70 6.71 -20.46 -11.48
C TYR A 70 5.47 -19.90 -10.78
N VAL A 71 4.56 -20.74 -10.31
CA VAL A 71 3.36 -20.30 -9.60
C VAL A 71 3.73 -19.67 -8.26
N CYS A 72 4.58 -20.30 -7.44
CA CYS A 72 4.98 -19.69 -6.17
C CYS A 72 5.73 -18.37 -6.40
N MET A 73 6.71 -18.32 -7.29
CA MET A 73 7.46 -17.08 -7.54
C MET A 73 6.56 -16.00 -8.11
N TYR A 74 5.74 -16.31 -9.12
CA TYR A 74 4.89 -15.31 -9.76
C TYR A 74 3.78 -14.83 -8.83
N VAL A 75 3.11 -15.74 -8.13
CA VAL A 75 2.04 -15.38 -7.18
C VAL A 75 2.64 -14.64 -5.99
N CYS A 76 3.72 -15.12 -5.38
CA CYS A 76 4.34 -14.41 -4.25
C CYS A 76 4.86 -13.04 -4.69
N MET A 77 5.59 -12.93 -5.81
CA MET A 77 6.11 -11.64 -6.27
C MET A 77 4.97 -10.69 -6.64
N TYR A 78 3.95 -11.16 -7.38
CA TYR A 78 2.84 -10.30 -7.80
C TYR A 78 1.99 -9.88 -6.61
N VAL A 79 1.62 -10.81 -5.73
CA VAL A 79 0.81 -10.50 -4.55
C VAL A 79 1.60 -9.63 -3.58
N CYS A 80 2.86 -9.96 -3.25
CA CYS A 80 3.66 -9.12 -2.36
C CYS A 80 3.89 -7.73 -2.97
N MET A 81 4.30 -7.62 -4.23
CA MET A 81 4.52 -6.32 -4.84
C MET A 81 3.23 -5.51 -4.96
N TYR A 82 2.15 -6.12 -5.44
CA TYR A 82 0.89 -5.40 -5.63
C TYR A 82 0.27 -5.00 -4.29
N VAL A 83 0.18 -5.93 -3.33
CA VAL A 83 -0.40 -5.64 -2.02
C VAL A 83 0.49 -4.67 -1.25
N CYS A 84 1.81 -4.88 -1.18
CA CYS A 84 2.68 -3.95 -0.47
C CYS A 84 2.69 -2.57 -1.14
N MET A 85 2.84 -2.48 -2.47
CA MET A 85 2.83 -1.18 -3.14
C MET A 85 1.48 -0.49 -3.01
N TYR A 86 0.37 -1.21 -3.23
CA TYR A 86 -0.96 -0.61 -3.18
C TYR A 86 -1.32 -0.19 -1.76
N VAL A 87 -1.11 -1.06 -0.77
CA VAL A 87 -1.42 -0.75 0.63
C VAL A 87 -0.49 0.34 1.15
N CYS A 88 0.83 0.25 0.93
CA CYS A 88 1.75 1.30 1.38
C CYS A 88 1.46 2.63 0.69
N MET A 89 1.31 2.66 -0.64
CA MET A 89 1.03 3.92 -1.35
C MET A 89 -0.32 4.49 -0.96
N TYR A 90 -1.38 3.67 -0.91
CA TYR A 90 -2.72 4.16 -0.61
C TYR A 90 -2.83 4.61 0.85
N VAL A 91 -2.34 3.81 1.80
CA VAL A 91 -2.38 4.17 3.21
C VAL A 91 -1.47 5.36 3.49
N CYS A 92 -0.23 5.38 3.01
CA CYS A 92 0.66 6.52 3.23
C CYS A 92 0.11 7.78 2.57
N MET A 93 -0.31 7.73 1.30
CA MET A 93 -0.85 8.92 0.63
C MET A 93 -2.14 9.39 1.29
N TYR A 94 -3.07 8.50 1.60
CA TYR A 94 -4.35 8.88 2.18
C TYR A 94 -4.18 9.40 3.60
N VAL A 95 -3.41 8.73 4.45
CA VAL A 95 -3.16 9.18 5.82
C VAL A 95 -2.34 10.46 5.82
N CYS A 96 -1.26 10.56 5.04
CA CYS A 96 -0.47 11.80 4.99
C CYS A 96 -1.30 12.96 4.42
N MET A 97 -2.02 12.77 3.31
CA MET A 97 -2.85 13.85 2.74
C MET A 97 -3.97 14.23 3.69
N TYR A 98 -4.68 13.26 4.28
CA TYR A 98 -5.80 13.56 5.17
C TYR A 98 -5.33 14.22 6.45
N VAL A 99 -4.30 13.67 7.11
CA VAL A 99 -3.77 14.24 8.36
C VAL A 99 -3.14 15.60 8.10
N CYS A 100 -2.27 15.74 7.08
CA CYS A 100 -1.66 17.04 6.78
C CYS A 100 -2.72 18.06 6.38
N MET A 101 -3.63 17.75 5.46
CA MET A 101 -4.64 18.72 5.03
C MET A 101 -5.60 19.06 6.16
N TYR A 102 -6.11 18.06 6.89
CA TYR A 102 -7.09 18.31 7.95
C TYR A 102 -6.45 19.05 9.12
N VAL A 103 -5.28 18.61 9.60
CA VAL A 103 -4.59 19.28 10.71
C VAL A 103 -4.12 20.66 10.29
N CYS A 104 -3.48 20.83 9.14
CA CYS A 104 -3.04 22.15 8.70
C CYS A 104 -4.22 23.09 8.46
N MET A 105 -5.28 22.65 7.77
CA MET A 105 -6.45 23.50 7.54
C MET A 105 -7.17 23.83 8.84
N TYR A 106 -7.40 22.84 9.72
CA TYR A 106 -8.11 23.08 10.96
C TYR A 106 -7.31 23.95 11.91
N VAL A 107 -6.02 23.67 12.09
CA VAL A 107 -5.15 24.47 12.95
C VAL A 107 -4.97 25.87 12.38
N CYS A 108 -4.66 26.03 11.09
CA CYS A 108 -4.51 27.36 10.48
C CYS A 108 -5.81 28.14 10.53
N MET A 109 -6.96 27.54 10.16
CA MET A 109 -8.24 28.25 10.18
C MET A 109 -8.64 28.60 11.61
N TYR A 110 -8.55 27.66 12.54
CA TYR A 110 -8.97 27.89 13.92
C TYR A 110 -8.05 28.89 14.61
N VAL A 111 -6.73 28.72 14.52
CA VAL A 111 -5.78 29.63 15.15
C VAL A 111 -5.84 31.01 14.49
N CYS A 112 -5.79 31.10 13.16
CA CYS A 112 -5.84 32.41 12.51
C CYS A 112 -7.19 33.09 12.74
N MET A 113 -8.33 32.41 12.58
CA MET A 113 -9.63 33.05 12.79
C MET A 113 -9.83 33.41 14.26
N TYR A 114 -9.54 32.51 15.19
CA TYR A 114 -9.78 32.77 16.60
C TYR A 114 -8.83 33.84 17.14
N VAL A 115 -7.53 33.73 16.85
CA VAL A 115 -6.55 34.71 17.32
C VAL A 115 -6.77 36.06 16.63
N CYS A 116 -6.92 36.11 15.31
CA CYS A 116 -7.15 37.39 14.62
C CYS A 116 -8.48 38.01 15.03
N MET A 117 -9.58 37.26 15.08
CA MET A 117 -10.87 37.83 15.49
C MET A 117 -10.85 38.26 16.95
N TYR A 118 -10.33 37.44 17.85
CA TYR A 118 -10.33 37.76 19.27
C TYR A 118 -9.39 38.94 19.55
N VAL A 119 -8.16 38.92 19.03
CA VAL A 119 -7.21 40.02 19.23
C VAL A 119 -7.71 41.29 18.55
N CYS A 120 -8.15 41.25 17.29
CA CYS A 120 -8.65 42.45 16.62
C CYS A 120 -9.91 42.98 17.31
N MET A 121 -10.89 42.14 17.63
CA MET A 121 -12.12 42.61 18.28
C MET A 121 -11.83 43.12 19.68
N TYR A 122 -11.06 42.39 20.49
CA TYR A 122 -10.81 42.79 21.86
C TYR A 122 -9.92 44.02 21.93
N VAL A 123 -8.81 44.06 21.18
CA VAL A 123 -7.92 45.22 21.16
C VAL A 123 -8.63 46.42 20.55
N CYS A 124 -9.27 46.30 19.38
CA CYS A 124 -9.95 47.45 18.79
C CYS A 124 -11.12 47.93 19.65
N MET A 125 -11.98 47.04 20.15
CA MET A 125 -13.11 47.46 20.98
C MET A 125 -12.63 48.04 22.31
N TYR A 126 -11.68 47.40 22.98
CA TYR A 126 -11.23 47.86 24.29
C TYR A 126 -10.43 49.16 24.15
N VAL A 127 -9.48 49.24 23.22
CA VAL A 127 -8.70 50.46 23.01
C VAL A 127 -9.60 51.59 22.51
N CYS A 128 -10.45 51.37 21.51
CA CYS A 128 -11.34 52.44 21.03
C CYS A 128 -12.33 52.87 22.11
N MET A 129 -13.00 51.94 22.80
CA MET A 129 -13.95 52.32 23.84
C MET A 129 -13.25 53.00 25.02
N TYR A 130 -12.14 52.44 25.51
CA TYR A 130 -11.47 52.98 26.68
C TYR A 130 -10.80 54.32 26.37
N VAL A 131 -10.08 54.43 25.24
CA VAL A 131 -9.44 55.69 24.85
C VAL A 131 -10.48 56.73 24.49
N CYS A 132 -11.49 56.42 23.67
CA CYS A 132 -12.51 57.41 23.32
C CYS A 132 -13.33 57.81 24.55
N MET A 133 -13.79 56.88 25.38
CA MET A 133 -14.57 57.24 26.57
C MET A 133 -13.72 57.99 27.59
N TYR A 134 -12.51 57.51 27.89
CA TYR A 134 -11.66 58.15 28.89
C TYR A 134 -11.19 59.52 28.41
N VAL A 135 -10.68 59.63 27.19
CA VAL A 135 -10.19 60.91 26.64
C VAL A 135 -11.35 61.87 26.47
N CYS A 136 -12.47 61.47 25.83
CA CYS A 136 -13.59 62.38 25.64
C CYS A 136 -14.20 62.79 26.98
N MET A 137 -14.47 61.86 27.90
CA MET A 137 -15.07 62.21 29.19
C MET A 137 -14.11 63.02 30.05
N TYR A 138 -12.85 62.59 30.19
CA TYR A 138 -11.90 63.27 31.05
C TYR A 138 -11.52 64.64 30.49
N VAL A 139 -11.16 64.72 29.20
CA VAL A 139 -10.78 65.99 28.59
C VAL A 139 -11.98 66.93 28.52
N CYS A 140 -13.15 66.49 28.06
CA CYS A 140 -14.31 67.38 28.01
C CYS A 140 -14.75 67.80 29.41
N MET A 141 -14.84 66.89 30.38
CA MET A 141 -15.26 67.26 31.74
C MET A 141 -14.21 68.15 32.41
N TYR A 142 -12.93 67.82 32.32
CA TYR A 142 -11.88 68.59 32.97
C TYR A 142 -11.70 69.95 32.31
N VAL A 143 -11.64 70.02 30.98
CA VAL A 143 -11.50 71.29 30.26
C VAL A 143 -12.75 72.14 30.45
N CYS A 144 -13.95 71.61 30.28
CA CYS A 144 -15.17 72.39 30.50
C CYS A 144 -15.29 72.87 31.95
N MET A 145 -15.09 71.98 32.93
CA MET A 145 -15.21 72.39 34.34
C MET A 145 -14.10 73.36 34.74
N TYR A 146 -12.85 73.08 34.39
CA TYR A 146 -11.71 73.92 34.78
C TYR A 146 -11.75 75.25 34.05
N VAL A 147 -11.91 75.25 32.72
CA VAL A 147 -11.94 76.50 31.96
C VAL A 147 -13.17 77.33 32.32
N CYS A 148 -14.37 76.75 32.39
CA CYS A 148 -15.54 77.53 32.77
C CYS A 148 -15.42 78.05 34.20
N MET A 149 -15.04 77.23 35.18
CA MET A 149 -14.93 77.69 36.56
C MET A 149 -13.81 78.72 36.71
N TYR A 150 -12.63 78.46 36.16
CA TYR A 150 -11.48 79.34 36.34
C TYR A 150 -11.68 80.66 35.58
N VAL A 151 -12.09 80.62 34.31
CA VAL A 151 -12.33 81.83 33.53
C VAL A 151 -13.51 82.63 34.11
N CYS A 152 -14.63 82.00 34.47
CA CYS A 152 -15.74 82.73 35.10
C CYS A 152 -15.30 83.36 36.41
N MET A 153 -14.59 82.63 37.28
CA MET A 153 -14.12 83.19 38.55
C MET A 153 -13.11 84.32 38.34
N TYR A 154 -12.12 84.15 37.47
CA TYR A 154 -11.07 85.14 37.23
C TYR A 154 -11.63 86.40 36.57
N VAL A 155 -12.46 86.23 35.53
CA VAL A 155 -13.08 87.36 34.82
C VAL A 155 -14.07 88.08 35.73
N CYS A 156 -14.92 87.38 36.48
CA CYS A 156 -15.81 88.01 37.46
C CYS A 156 -15.02 88.79 38.52
N MET A 157 -13.95 88.22 39.06
CA MET A 157 -13.10 88.91 40.05
C MET A 157 -12.41 90.14 39.44
N TYR A 158 -11.82 90.04 38.25
CA TYR A 158 -11.14 91.16 37.60
C TYR A 158 -12.10 92.28 37.22
N VAL A 159 -13.26 91.95 36.66
CA VAL A 159 -14.28 92.94 36.29
C VAL A 159 -14.84 93.61 37.54
N CYS A 160 -15.13 92.86 38.61
CA CYS A 160 -15.55 93.44 39.89
C CYS A 160 -14.49 94.39 40.46
N MET A 161 -13.22 94.00 40.47
CA MET A 161 -12.13 94.86 40.94
C MET A 161 -11.97 96.12 40.08
N TYR A 162 -12.04 96.00 38.75
CA TYR A 162 -11.90 97.14 37.84
C TYR A 162 -13.08 98.11 37.92
N VAL A 163 -14.30 97.61 38.17
CA VAL A 163 -15.48 98.44 38.39
C VAL A 163 -15.40 99.16 39.75
N VAL A 164 -14.93 98.48 40.80
CA VAL A 164 -14.71 99.10 42.12
C VAL A 164 -13.64 100.19 42.02
N ILE A 165 -12.49 99.93 41.38
CA ILE A 165 -11.42 100.92 41.21
C ILE A 165 -11.89 102.11 40.36
N ASN A 166 -12.66 101.90 39.28
CA ASN A 166 -13.20 103.02 38.50
C ASN A 166 -14.25 103.83 39.27
N ARG A 167 -15.08 103.19 40.11
CA ARG A 167 -15.99 103.93 40.99
C ARG A 167 -15.23 104.78 41.99
N GLU A 168 -14.13 104.29 42.55
CA GLU A 168 -13.29 105.07 43.46
C GLU A 168 -12.52 106.19 42.73
N CYS A 169 -12.03 105.95 41.51
CA CYS A 169 -11.37 106.98 40.70
C CYS A 169 -12.32 108.13 40.31
N ILE A 170 -13.59 107.84 39.97
CA ILE A 170 -14.59 108.87 39.64
C ILE A 170 -14.95 109.73 40.86
N PHE A 171 -14.84 109.20 42.08
CA PHE A 171 -15.09 109.95 43.32
C PHE A 171 -13.88 110.79 43.78
N SER A 172 -12.71 110.66 43.13
CA SER A 172 -11.46 111.36 43.51
C SER A 172 -11.05 112.51 42.57
N ARG A 173 -11.87 112.83 41.57
CA ARG A 173 -11.76 114.05 40.74
C ARG A 173 -12.97 114.95 40.96
#